data_AF-A0A9C6XBH8-F1
#
_entry.id   AF-A0A9C6XBH8-F1
#
_cell.length_a   1.000
_cell.length_b   1.000
_cell.length_c   1.000
_cell.angle_alpha   90.00
_cell.angle_beta   90.00
_cell.angle_gamma   90.00
#
_symmetry.space_group_name_H-M   'P 1'
#
loop_
_entity.id
_entity.type
_entity.pdbx_description
1 polymer ?
#
loop_
_entity_poly.entity_id
_entity_poly.type
_entity_poly.pdbx_seq_one_letter_code
_entity_poly.pdbx_strand_id
1 'polypeptide(L)'
;MAYSTRCKLATVAAGCLVAIAIALIVVFTMKGAGAPTWETENRLPDTVVPSRYDILLHPDLDEKAPTFGNFTGTVGIRIEFREDRTWFVVHAKYLDITKVSLKSDDGSVIELAAPIEIPQNEWWVIQPAKGSIPRGTHTFTVDFKGRLDRSIVGFYRSVHTNAKGESR
;
A
#
# COMPACT_ATOMS: atom_id res chain seq x y z
N MET A 1 69.97 -1.60 -52.27
CA MET A 1 69.15 -2.44 -51.37
C MET A 1 67.86 -1.69 -51.09
N ALA A 2 66.73 -2.32 -51.42
CA ALA A 2 65.36 -1.87 -51.16
C ALA A 2 65.13 -1.66 -49.65
N TYR A 3 64.19 -0.84 -49.16
CA TYR A 3 62.74 -0.96 -49.32
C TYR A 3 62.06 0.31 -48.78
N SER A 4 61.10 0.85 -49.56
CA SER A 4 59.74 1.25 -49.13
C SER A 4 59.45 1.15 -47.61
N THR A 5 58.75 2.07 -46.95
CA THR A 5 57.27 2.18 -47.01
C THR A 5 56.77 3.41 -46.25
N ARG A 6 55.69 4.01 -46.78
CA ARG A 6 54.91 5.16 -46.29
C ARG A 6 54.31 4.93 -44.89
N CYS A 7 54.06 6.01 -44.14
CA CYS A 7 52.81 6.13 -43.38
C CYS A 7 52.47 7.59 -43.04
N LYS A 8 51.30 8.05 -43.51
CA LYS A 8 50.63 9.30 -43.11
C LYS A 8 49.73 8.98 -41.91
N LEU A 9 49.61 9.85 -40.93
CA LEU A 9 48.42 9.99 -40.06
C LEU A 9 48.49 11.40 -39.45
N ALA A 10 47.83 12.41 -40.04
CA ALA A 10 46.42 12.75 -39.89
C ALA A 10 46.10 13.38 -38.51
N THR A 11 46.13 14.71 -38.52
CA THR A 11 45.59 15.64 -37.53
C THR A 11 44.06 15.59 -37.52
N VAL A 12 43.43 15.13 -36.43
CA VAL A 12 41.97 15.21 -36.17
C VAL A 12 41.80 15.06 -34.64
N ALA A 13 41.02 15.81 -33.86
CA ALA A 13 40.28 17.05 -34.01
C ALA A 13 39.96 17.52 -32.58
N ALA A 14 39.99 18.84 -32.36
CA ALA A 14 39.57 19.50 -31.13
C ALA A 14 38.02 19.48 -31.01
N GLY A 15 37.45 18.32 -30.64
CA GLY A 15 36.00 18.10 -30.59
C GLY A 15 35.50 17.32 -29.36
N CYS A 16 36.29 17.27 -28.27
CA CYS A 16 35.98 16.41 -27.11
C CYS A 16 35.64 17.17 -25.81
N LEU A 17 35.53 18.50 -25.83
CA LEU A 17 35.25 19.27 -24.60
C LEU A 17 33.77 19.61 -24.39
N VAL A 18 32.95 19.64 -25.44
CA VAL A 18 31.52 20.02 -25.32
C VAL A 18 30.63 18.84 -24.90
N ALA A 19 30.99 17.60 -25.29
CA ALA A 19 30.20 16.41 -24.95
C ALA A 19 30.27 16.03 -23.46
N ILE A 20 31.39 16.32 -22.79
CA ILE A 20 31.57 16.01 -21.36
C ILE A 20 30.75 16.98 -20.48
N ALA A 21 30.56 18.23 -20.92
CA ALA A 21 29.73 19.21 -20.23
C ALA A 21 28.23 18.87 -20.32
N ILE A 22 27.76 18.34 -21.45
CA ILE A 22 26.36 17.90 -21.61
C ILE A 22 26.10 16.62 -20.78
N ALA A 23 27.08 15.72 -20.67
CA ALA A 23 26.97 14.55 -19.80
C ALA A 23 26.84 14.91 -18.31
N LEU A 24 27.47 15.99 -17.84
CA LEU A 24 27.33 16.47 -16.46
C LEU A 24 25.97 17.16 -16.20
N ILE A 25 25.36 17.79 -17.20
CA ILE A 25 24.04 18.42 -17.06
C ILE A 25 22.92 17.35 -16.98
N VAL A 26 23.07 16.21 -17.66
CA VAL A 26 22.07 15.12 -17.60
C VAL A 26 22.10 14.36 -16.27
N VAL A 27 23.20 14.43 -15.49
CA VAL A 27 23.29 13.80 -14.16
C VAL A 27 22.59 14.65 -13.08
N PHE A 28 22.28 15.92 -13.35
CA PHE A 28 21.69 16.84 -12.38
C PHE A 28 20.22 17.12 -12.69
N THR A 29 19.34 16.14 -12.46
CA THR A 29 18.01 16.28 -11.82
C THR A 29 17.16 15.02 -12.00
N MET A 30 17.62 13.88 -11.49
CA MET A 30 16.67 12.99 -10.83
C MET A 30 16.76 13.33 -9.34
N LYS A 31 16.00 14.36 -8.96
CA LYS A 31 15.69 14.63 -7.56
C LYS A 31 15.02 13.34 -7.08
N GLY A 32 15.80 12.52 -6.37
CA GLY A 32 15.29 11.31 -5.76
C GLY A 32 13.98 11.67 -5.08
N ALA A 33 12.94 10.92 -5.40
CA ALA A 33 11.74 10.93 -4.61
C ALA A 33 12.21 10.71 -3.16
N GLY A 34 12.11 11.76 -2.35
CA GLY A 34 12.37 11.62 -0.92
C GLY A 34 11.56 10.44 -0.43
N ALA A 35 12.12 9.67 0.51
CA ALA A 35 11.40 8.59 1.17
C ALA A 35 9.97 9.07 1.46
N PRO A 36 8.96 8.28 1.09
CA PRO A 36 7.60 8.76 1.10
C PRO A 36 7.27 9.29 2.51
N THR A 37 6.67 10.49 2.56
CA THR A 37 6.59 11.32 3.78
C THR A 37 5.88 10.65 4.96
N TRP A 38 5.18 9.54 4.71
CA TRP A 38 4.56 8.75 5.75
C TRP A 38 5.61 8.09 6.68
N GLU A 39 6.83 7.76 6.23
CA GLU A 39 7.86 7.11 7.08
C GLU A 39 8.29 7.90 8.32
N THR A 40 8.05 9.21 8.36
CA THR A 40 8.50 10.11 9.44
C THR A 40 7.42 10.47 10.46
N GLU A 41 6.16 10.12 10.23
CA GLU A 41 5.04 10.51 11.10
C GLU A 41 4.35 9.28 11.72
N ASN A 42 3.96 9.34 12.99
CA ASN A 42 3.27 8.21 13.65
C ASN A 42 1.74 8.31 13.58
N ARG A 43 1.18 9.39 13.03
CA ARG A 43 -0.27 9.62 12.91
C ARG A 43 -0.69 9.52 11.46
N LEU A 44 -1.94 9.09 11.24
CA LEU A 44 -2.51 9.13 9.90
C LEU A 44 -2.68 10.59 9.45
N PRO A 45 -2.50 10.90 8.15
CA PRO A 45 -2.79 12.21 7.59
C PRO A 45 -4.26 12.62 7.80
N ASP A 46 -4.51 13.90 8.06
CA ASP A 46 -5.85 14.46 8.30
C ASP A 46 -6.64 14.80 7.02
N THR A 47 -6.06 14.48 5.86
CA THR A 47 -6.61 14.78 4.53
C THR A 47 -7.54 13.70 3.99
N VAL A 48 -7.55 12.53 4.62
CA VAL A 48 -8.36 11.37 4.26
C VAL A 48 -9.28 11.07 5.43
N VAL A 49 -10.54 11.45 5.31
CA VAL A 49 -11.48 11.47 6.43
C VAL A 49 -12.56 10.40 6.23
N PRO A 50 -12.62 9.36 7.07
CA PRO A 50 -13.71 8.41 7.01
C PRO A 50 -14.97 9.02 7.64
N SER A 51 -16.12 8.81 6.98
CA SER A 51 -17.43 9.33 7.41
C SER A 51 -18.37 8.23 7.89
N ARG A 52 -18.25 7.01 7.35
CA ARG A 52 -19.09 5.87 7.70
C ARG A 52 -18.36 4.56 7.49
N TYR A 53 -18.63 3.60 8.37
CA TYR A 53 -18.19 2.21 8.26
C TYR A 53 -19.41 1.30 8.21
N ASP A 54 -19.45 0.42 7.22
CA ASP A 54 -20.36 -0.70 7.14
C ASP A 54 -19.54 -1.97 7.35
N ILE A 55 -19.75 -2.62 8.50
CA ILE A 55 -18.92 -3.76 8.95
C ILE A 55 -19.81 -5.00 8.99
N LEU A 56 -19.37 -6.06 8.30
CA LEU A 56 -19.97 -7.38 8.33
C LEU A 56 -18.92 -8.38 8.83
N LEU A 57 -19.28 -9.18 9.83
CA LEU A 57 -18.40 -10.18 10.46
C LEU A 57 -19.11 -11.53 10.52
N HIS A 58 -18.39 -12.58 10.15
CA HIS A 58 -18.82 -13.98 10.24
C HIS A 58 -17.78 -14.77 11.03
N PRO A 59 -17.89 -14.82 12.36
CA PRO A 59 -17.02 -15.64 13.20
C PRO A 59 -17.47 -17.11 13.23
N ASP A 60 -16.51 -18.02 13.11
CA ASP A 60 -16.75 -19.47 13.24
C ASP A 60 -16.50 -19.93 14.68
N LEU A 61 -17.58 -20.11 15.43
CA LEU A 61 -17.56 -20.50 16.84
C LEU A 61 -17.89 -21.98 17.09
N ASP A 62 -18.22 -22.75 16.04
CA ASP A 62 -18.46 -24.19 16.17
C ASP A 62 -17.12 -24.92 16.34
N GLU A 63 -16.91 -25.51 17.52
CA GLU A 63 -15.70 -26.26 17.86
C GLU A 63 -15.44 -27.45 16.93
N LYS A 64 -16.49 -27.96 16.27
CA LYS A 64 -16.39 -29.08 15.33
C LYS A 64 -16.06 -28.63 13.91
N ALA A 65 -16.17 -27.33 13.61
CA ALA A 65 -15.85 -26.82 12.29
C ALA A 65 -14.34 -26.82 12.05
N PRO A 66 -13.88 -27.14 10.83
CA PRO A 66 -12.45 -27.07 10.49
C PRO A 66 -11.89 -25.63 10.54
N THR A 67 -12.78 -24.64 10.54
CA THR A 67 -12.46 -23.21 10.59
C THR A 67 -12.64 -22.62 11.98
N PHE A 68 -12.87 -23.43 13.02
CA PHE A 68 -13.07 -22.96 14.39
C PHE A 68 -12.02 -21.93 14.84
N GLY A 69 -12.50 -20.81 15.38
CA GLY A 69 -11.63 -19.73 15.83
C GLY A 69 -11.16 -18.78 14.72
N ASN A 70 -11.55 -19.01 13.47
CA ASN A 70 -11.38 -18.03 12.40
C ASN A 70 -12.61 -17.12 12.31
N PHE A 71 -12.42 -15.96 11.68
CA PHE A 71 -13.53 -15.14 11.22
C PHE A 71 -13.23 -14.60 9.83
N THR A 72 -14.29 -14.36 9.07
CA THR A 72 -14.24 -13.57 7.84
C THR A 72 -15.02 -12.28 8.03
N GLY A 73 -14.69 -11.26 7.26
CA GLY A 73 -15.41 -10.02 7.31
C GLY A 73 -15.22 -9.18 6.07
N THR A 74 -16.14 -8.25 5.90
CA THR A 74 -16.08 -7.20 4.88
C THR A 74 -16.29 -5.88 5.59
N VAL A 75 -15.44 -4.91 5.28
CA VAL A 75 -15.63 -3.52 5.70
C VAL A 75 -15.76 -2.63 4.47
N GLY A 76 -16.85 -1.87 4.42
CA GLY A 76 -17.03 -0.75 3.49
C GLY A 76 -16.83 0.56 4.24
N ILE A 77 -15.90 1.39 3.78
CA ILE A 77 -15.55 2.67 4.41
C ILE A 77 -15.89 3.77 3.42
N ARG A 78 -16.81 4.67 3.78
CA ARG A 78 -17.06 5.90 3.01
C ARG A 78 -16.02 6.94 3.42
N ILE A 79 -15.11 7.26 2.52
CA ILE A 79 -13.95 8.12 2.75
C ILE A 79 -14.07 9.39 1.93
N GLU A 80 -13.83 10.54 2.54
CA GLU A 80 -13.67 11.82 1.85
C GLU A 80 -12.19 12.16 1.70
N PHE A 81 -11.75 12.33 0.46
CA PHE A 81 -10.45 12.87 0.12
C PHE A 81 -10.59 14.37 -0.08
N ARG A 82 -9.91 15.17 0.75
CA ARG A 82 -9.99 16.65 0.69
C ARG A 82 -9.26 17.27 -0.49
N GLU A 83 -8.32 16.52 -1.07
CA GLU A 83 -7.51 16.89 -2.23
C GLU A 83 -7.14 15.63 -3.01
N ASP A 84 -6.62 15.81 -4.22
CA ASP A 84 -6.13 14.70 -5.05
C ASP A 84 -4.93 14.04 -4.36
N ARG A 85 -4.93 12.70 -4.32
CA ARG A 85 -3.92 11.94 -3.59
C ARG A 85 -3.35 10.80 -4.43
N THR A 86 -2.04 10.61 -4.35
CA THR A 86 -1.34 9.47 -4.97
C THR A 86 -1.19 8.28 -4.03
N TRP A 87 -1.63 8.42 -2.78
CA TRP A 87 -1.65 7.36 -1.78
C TRP A 87 -2.52 7.76 -0.60
N PHE A 88 -2.98 6.77 0.15
CA PHE A 88 -3.51 6.94 1.50
C PHE A 88 -3.14 5.74 2.36
N VAL A 89 -3.27 5.89 3.67
CA VAL A 89 -2.86 4.87 4.63
C VAL A 89 -4.02 4.57 5.58
N VAL A 90 -4.17 3.30 5.92
CA VAL A 90 -5.09 2.82 6.94
C VAL A 90 -4.35 1.87 7.88
N HIS A 91 -4.93 1.62 9.05
CA HIS A 91 -4.40 0.60 9.95
C HIS A 91 -4.87 -0.79 9.56
N ALA A 92 -3.95 -1.74 9.55
CA ALA A 92 -4.26 -3.16 9.44
C ALA A 92 -3.24 -3.96 10.27
N LYS A 93 -3.73 -4.79 11.18
CA LYS A 93 -2.90 -5.66 12.02
C LYS A 93 -3.54 -7.02 12.19
N TYR A 94 -2.77 -8.08 11.94
CA TYR A 94 -3.19 -9.48 12.09
C TYR A 94 -4.44 -9.86 11.27
N LEU A 95 -4.65 -9.18 10.15
CA LEU A 95 -5.69 -9.48 9.18
C LEU A 95 -5.04 -10.02 7.90
N ASP A 96 -5.62 -11.07 7.34
CA ASP A 96 -5.31 -11.58 6.02
C ASP A 96 -6.29 -10.95 5.02
N ILE A 97 -5.80 -10.00 4.23
CA ILE A 97 -6.63 -9.22 3.31
C ILE A 97 -6.72 -9.97 1.98
N THR A 98 -7.93 -10.37 1.62
CA THR A 98 -8.20 -11.22 0.45
C THR A 98 -8.64 -10.41 -0.77
N LYS A 99 -9.30 -9.27 -0.55
CA LYS A 99 -9.77 -8.40 -1.62
C LYS A 99 -9.79 -6.95 -1.16
N VAL A 100 -9.45 -6.06 -2.07
CA VAL A 100 -9.51 -4.62 -1.88
C VAL A 100 -10.12 -3.96 -3.12
N SER A 101 -10.94 -2.94 -2.91
CA SER A 101 -11.44 -2.11 -4.00
C SER A 101 -11.69 -0.69 -3.52
N LEU A 102 -11.48 0.26 -4.42
CA LEU A 102 -11.80 1.67 -4.22
C LEU A 102 -12.71 2.12 -5.36
N LYS A 103 -13.84 2.74 -5.00
CA LYS A 103 -14.81 3.26 -5.95
C LYS A 103 -15.11 4.71 -5.64
N SER A 104 -15.15 5.55 -6.67
CA SER A 104 -15.66 6.91 -6.57
C SER A 104 -17.19 6.91 -6.41
N ASP A 105 -17.76 8.01 -5.94
CA ASP A 105 -19.22 8.16 -5.68
C ASP A 105 -20.07 8.00 -6.95
N ASP A 106 -19.49 8.26 -8.12
CA ASP A 106 -20.07 8.00 -9.45
C ASP A 106 -20.07 6.51 -9.85
N GLY A 107 -19.48 5.64 -9.02
CA GLY A 107 -19.35 4.20 -9.25
C GLY A 107 -18.09 3.80 -10.02
N SER A 108 -17.26 4.76 -10.46
CA SER A 108 -16.02 4.50 -11.18
C SER A 108 -15.02 3.76 -10.29
N VAL A 109 -14.49 2.64 -10.78
CA VAL A 109 -13.50 1.84 -10.05
C VAL A 109 -12.11 2.44 -10.24
N ILE A 110 -11.40 2.67 -9.13
CA ILE A 110 -10.00 3.09 -9.15
C ILE A 110 -9.14 1.82 -9.03
N GLU A 111 -8.37 1.53 -10.08
CA GLU A 111 -7.40 0.43 -10.04
C GLU A 111 -6.32 0.73 -9.00
N LEU A 112 -6.04 -0.23 -8.12
CA LEU A 112 -5.06 -0.10 -7.06
C LEU A 112 -3.79 -0.89 -7.40
N ALA A 113 -2.64 -0.35 -7.03
CA ALA A 113 -1.38 -1.07 -7.04
C ALA A 113 -1.35 -2.12 -5.91
N ALA A 114 -0.31 -2.97 -5.91
CA ALA A 114 -0.04 -3.83 -4.77
C ALA A 114 0.16 -2.96 -3.51
N PRO A 115 -0.54 -3.24 -2.41
CA PRO A 115 -0.43 -2.45 -1.21
C PRO A 115 0.93 -2.68 -0.52
N ILE A 116 1.36 -1.70 0.27
CA ILE A 116 2.62 -1.76 1.01
C ILE A 116 2.30 -1.86 2.50
N GLU A 117 2.82 -2.90 3.16
CA GLU A 117 2.69 -3.10 4.60
C GLU A 117 3.90 -2.54 5.35
N ILE A 118 3.66 -1.76 6.41
CA ILE A 118 4.69 -1.24 7.30
C ILE A 118 4.37 -1.71 8.71
N PRO A 119 4.94 -2.85 9.14
CA PRO A 119 4.58 -3.51 10.40
C PRO A 119 4.85 -2.66 11.65
N GLN A 120 5.85 -1.78 11.59
CA GLN A 120 6.27 -0.94 12.72
C GLN A 120 5.15 0.03 13.16
N ASN A 121 4.37 0.53 12.21
CA ASN A 121 3.29 1.48 12.42
C ASN A 121 1.91 0.83 12.28
N GLU A 122 1.86 -0.48 11.98
CA GLU A 122 0.64 -1.21 11.65
C GLU A 122 -0.10 -0.56 10.47
N TRP A 123 0.66 -0.07 9.51
CA TRP A 123 0.15 0.69 8.38
C TRP A 123 0.03 -0.17 7.13
N TRP A 124 -1.04 0.12 6.40
CA TRP A 124 -1.33 -0.46 5.11
C TRP A 124 -1.54 0.67 4.11
N VAL A 125 -0.54 0.87 3.25
CA VAL A 125 -0.48 1.97 2.29
C VAL A 125 -1.08 1.51 0.98
N ILE A 126 -2.03 2.29 0.49
CA ILE A 126 -2.80 2.02 -0.72
C ILE A 126 -2.49 3.11 -1.74
N GLN A 127 -2.21 2.68 -2.97
CA GLN A 127 -1.85 3.57 -4.08
C GLN A 127 -2.70 3.20 -5.31
N PRO A 128 -3.13 4.18 -6.12
CA PRO A 128 -3.71 3.87 -7.42
C PRO A 128 -2.63 3.27 -8.33
N ALA A 129 -3.02 2.33 -9.19
CA ALA A 129 -2.10 1.71 -10.16
C ALA A 129 -1.57 2.74 -11.18
N LYS A 130 -2.38 3.77 -11.49
CA LYS A 130 -2.04 4.87 -12.39
C LYS A 130 -2.71 6.17 -11.92
N GLY A 131 -2.05 7.29 -12.19
CA GLY A 131 -2.62 8.62 -11.91
C GLY A 131 -2.74 8.92 -10.41
N SER A 132 -3.83 9.56 -10.04
CA SER A 132 -4.17 9.93 -8.66
C SER A 132 -5.60 9.49 -8.32
N ILE A 133 -5.88 9.37 -7.03
CA ILE A 133 -7.22 9.30 -6.47
C ILE A 133 -7.76 10.75 -6.46
N PRO A 134 -8.83 11.05 -7.20
CA PRO A 134 -9.40 12.39 -7.23
C PRO A 134 -9.97 12.78 -5.87
N ARG A 135 -9.93 14.09 -5.57
CA ARG A 135 -10.71 14.68 -4.48
C ARG A 135 -12.17 14.24 -4.56
N GLY A 136 -12.79 14.00 -3.42
CA GLY A 136 -14.22 13.71 -3.33
C GLY A 136 -14.51 12.53 -2.42
N THR A 137 -15.73 12.01 -2.52
CA THR A 137 -16.15 10.86 -1.73
C THR A 137 -15.90 9.57 -2.49
N HIS A 138 -15.38 8.58 -1.77
CA HIS A 138 -15.09 7.25 -2.28
C HIS A 138 -15.59 6.20 -1.29
N THR A 139 -15.83 5.00 -1.80
CA THR A 139 -16.10 3.80 -1.01
C THR A 139 -14.91 2.86 -1.12
N PHE A 140 -14.24 2.65 0.00
CA PHE A 140 -13.14 1.71 0.15
C PHE A 140 -13.65 0.41 0.77
N THR A 141 -13.55 -0.69 0.05
CA THR A 141 -14.04 -2.00 0.51
C THR A 141 -12.90 -2.98 0.66
N VAL A 142 -12.86 -3.65 1.80
CA VAL A 142 -11.84 -4.65 2.15
C VAL A 142 -12.51 -5.92 2.64
N ASP A 143 -12.19 -7.04 2.01
CA ASP A 143 -12.56 -8.38 2.49
C ASP A 143 -11.35 -9.00 3.18
N PHE A 144 -11.53 -9.43 4.43
CA PHE A 144 -10.45 -9.91 5.28
C PHE A 144 -10.82 -11.18 6.04
N LYS A 145 -9.79 -11.89 6.48
CA LYS A 145 -9.86 -13.01 7.41
C LYS A 145 -9.02 -12.71 8.63
N GLY A 146 -9.40 -13.27 9.76
CA GLY A 146 -8.62 -13.17 10.99
C GLY A 146 -8.84 -14.35 11.91
N ARG A 147 -8.18 -14.30 13.07
CA ARG A 147 -8.23 -15.35 14.09
C ARG A 147 -8.63 -14.77 15.45
N LEU A 148 -9.51 -15.48 16.15
CA LEU A 148 -10.03 -15.12 17.47
C LEU A 148 -9.16 -15.64 18.62
N ASP A 149 -8.19 -16.52 18.34
CA ASP A 149 -7.37 -17.22 19.33
C ASP A 149 -5.96 -16.63 19.52
N ARG A 150 -5.67 -15.48 18.90
CA ARG A 150 -4.31 -14.89 18.91
C ARG A 150 -3.97 -14.15 20.20
N SER A 151 -4.89 -13.34 20.71
CA SER A 151 -4.64 -12.40 21.81
C SER A 151 -5.94 -12.09 22.54
N ILE A 152 -5.83 -11.55 23.75
CA ILE A 152 -6.97 -10.97 24.51
C ILE A 152 -7.30 -9.54 24.06
N VAL A 153 -6.58 -9.01 23.07
CA VAL A 153 -6.75 -7.65 22.53
C VAL A 153 -7.35 -7.73 21.13
N GLY A 154 -8.37 -6.91 20.88
CA GLY A 154 -9.06 -6.84 19.59
C GLY A 154 -10.30 -7.74 19.57
N PHE A 155 -10.52 -8.45 18.46
CA PHE A 155 -11.62 -9.40 18.34
C PHE A 155 -11.12 -10.80 18.74
N TYR A 156 -11.57 -11.29 19.89
CA TYR A 156 -11.05 -12.51 20.52
C TYR A 156 -12.15 -13.45 21.01
N ARG A 157 -11.79 -14.72 21.17
CA ARG A 157 -12.65 -15.76 21.74
C ARG A 157 -12.47 -15.79 23.26
N SER A 158 -13.57 -15.85 24.00
CA SER A 158 -13.61 -16.16 25.42
C SER A 158 -14.43 -17.44 25.66
N VAL A 159 -14.19 -18.12 26.77
CA VAL A 159 -14.90 -19.34 27.18
C VAL A 159 -15.53 -19.10 28.54
N HIS A 160 -16.80 -19.46 28.69
CA HIS A 160 -17.56 -19.37 29.93
C HIS A 160 -18.07 -20.75 30.36
N THR A 161 -17.80 -21.12 31.61
CA THR A 161 -18.34 -22.36 32.21
C THR A 161 -19.65 -22.06 32.92
N ASN A 162 -20.72 -22.74 32.52
CA ASN A 162 -22.03 -22.58 33.14
C ASN A 162 -22.13 -23.32 34.49
N ALA A 163 -23.24 -23.13 35.20
CA ALA A 163 -23.48 -23.76 36.51
C ALA A 163 -23.49 -25.30 36.49
N LYS A 164 -23.63 -25.92 35.31
CA LYS A 164 -23.58 -27.38 35.13
C LYS A 164 -22.16 -27.90 34.84
N GLY A 165 -21.16 -27.02 34.76
CA GLY A 165 -19.79 -27.36 34.40
C GLY A 165 -19.54 -27.47 32.90
N GLU A 166 -20.50 -27.09 32.04
CA GLU A 166 -20.32 -27.10 30.59
C GLU A 166 -19.66 -25.81 30.12
N SER A 167 -18.61 -25.92 29.30
CA SER A 167 -17.97 -24.78 28.65
C SER A 167 -18.76 -24.33 27.42
N ARG A 168 -18.84 -23.02 27.22
CA ARG A 168 -19.49 -22.34 26.08
C ARG A 168 -18.68 -21.15 25.60
#